data_AF-A0A7X9BWN4-F1
#
_entry.id   AF-A0A7X9BWN4-F1
#
_cell.length_a   1.000
_cell.length_b   1.000
_cell.length_c   1.000
_cell.angle_alpha   90.00
_cell.angle_beta   90.00
_cell.angle_gamma   90.00
#
_symmetry.space_group_name_H-M   'P 1'
#
loop_
_entity.id
_entity.type
_entity.pdbx_description
1 polymer ?
#
loop_
_entity_poly.entity_id
_entity_poly.type
_entity_poly.pdbx_seq_one_letter_code
_entity_poly.pdbx_strand_id
1 'polypeptide(L)'
;MKKKFLSLFLIITILMGSTIAYADVVEGDVIISLGDNLSEEAREAILKEFDAPEDAHIIVTTNAEEHEYLGDIIPAGKIGTNAISSVMITYTEKGSGLKVDTSDKITYISEEIYTNALITAGVEDAEI
;
A
#
# COMPACT_ATOMS: atom_id res chain seq x y z
N MET A 1 35.70 7.76 39.86
CA MET A 1 34.76 6.61 39.93
C MET A 1 33.36 6.96 39.43
N LYS A 2 32.78 8.13 39.79
CA LYS A 2 31.43 8.56 39.35
C LYS A 2 31.22 8.64 37.82
N LYS A 3 32.21 9.11 37.05
CA LYS A 3 32.13 9.18 35.57
C LYS A 3 32.12 7.80 34.89
N LYS A 4 32.80 6.80 35.47
CA LYS A 4 32.80 5.41 34.97
C LYS A 4 31.46 4.72 35.26
N PHE A 5 30.85 5.01 36.41
CA PHE A 5 29.50 4.55 36.75
C PHE A 5 28.41 5.18 35.86
N LEU A 6 28.53 6.47 35.56
CA LEU A 6 27.59 7.18 34.68
C LEU A 6 27.66 6.64 33.24
N SER A 7 28.88 6.36 32.74
CA SER A 7 29.08 5.77 31.41
C SER A 7 28.55 4.34 31.32
N LEU A 8 28.67 3.56 32.39
CA LEU A 8 28.16 2.19 32.45
C LEU A 8 26.61 2.16 32.49
N PHE A 9 26.01 3.10 33.21
CA PHE A 9 24.56 3.27 33.26
C PHE A 9 23.97 3.66 31.89
N LEU A 10 24.65 4.55 31.15
CA LEU A 10 24.23 4.95 29.80
C LEU A 10 24.27 3.78 28.80
N ILE A 11 25.30 2.93 28.86
CA ILE A 11 25.42 1.75 28.00
C ILE A 11 24.32 0.72 28.29
N ILE A 12 24.00 0.49 29.57
CA ILE A 12 22.89 -0.39 29.98
C ILE A 12 21.53 0.13 29.50
N THR A 13 21.33 1.44 29.50
CA THR A 13 20.06 2.04 29.05
C THR A 13 19.89 1.91 27.53
N ILE A 14 20.97 1.99 26.75
CA ILE A 14 20.94 1.77 25.29
C ILE A 14 20.66 0.30 24.95
N LEU A 15 21.24 -0.64 25.69
CA LEU A 15 21.02 -2.09 25.50
C LEU A 15 19.61 -2.54 25.88
N MET A 16 18.90 -1.80 26.72
CA MET A 16 17.50 -2.07 27.09
C MET A 16 16.49 -1.33 26.19
N GLY A 17 16.95 -0.44 25.31
CA GLY A 17 16.10 0.37 24.42
C GLY A 17 15.82 -0.26 23.04
N SER A 18 16.37 -1.44 22.74
CA SER A 18 16.06 -2.17 21.50
C SER A 18 14.68 -2.82 21.62
N THR A 19 13.63 -2.04 21.40
CA THR A 19 12.30 -2.54 21.14
C THR A 19 12.29 -3.20 19.76
N ILE A 20 11.86 -4.47 19.68
CA ILE A 20 11.57 -5.13 18.41
C ILE A 20 10.42 -4.33 17.76
N ALA A 21 10.66 -3.77 16.58
CA ALA A 21 9.64 -3.09 15.81
C ALA A 21 8.83 -4.15 15.05
N TYR A 22 7.56 -4.34 15.42
CA TYR A 22 6.60 -5.18 14.69
C TYR A 22 5.90 -4.35 13.61
N ALA A 23 6.69 -3.75 12.72
CA ALA A 23 6.18 -2.91 11.63
C ALA A 23 6.33 -3.59 10.26
N ASP A 24 6.86 -4.82 10.21
CA ASP A 24 6.88 -5.60 8.98
C ASP A 24 5.45 -6.06 8.67
N VAL A 25 5.03 -5.82 7.44
CA VAL A 25 3.85 -6.46 6.86
C VAL A 25 4.05 -7.97 6.91
N VAL A 26 3.05 -8.66 7.43
CA VAL A 26 3.05 -10.12 7.54
C VAL A 26 2.20 -10.71 6.42
N GLU A 27 2.48 -11.97 6.10
CA GLU A 27 1.62 -12.75 5.20
C GLU A 27 0.15 -12.66 5.65
N GLY A 28 -0.72 -12.34 4.70
CA GLY A 28 -2.15 -12.16 4.93
C GLY A 28 -2.57 -10.72 5.26
N ASP A 29 -1.63 -9.78 5.44
CA ASP A 29 -1.99 -8.36 5.59
C ASP A 29 -2.65 -7.85 4.31
N VAL A 30 -3.84 -7.26 4.46
CA VAL A 30 -4.63 -6.69 3.36
C VAL A 30 -4.73 -5.18 3.50
N ILE A 31 -4.33 -4.47 2.45
CA ILE A 31 -4.50 -3.02 2.31
C ILE A 31 -5.43 -2.75 1.13
N ILE A 32 -6.44 -1.91 1.32
CA ILE A 32 -7.36 -1.50 0.26
C ILE A 32 -7.30 0.01 0.12
N SER A 33 -6.94 0.48 -1.08
CA SER A 33 -7.06 1.89 -1.42
C SER A 33 -8.33 2.12 -2.21
N LEU A 34 -9.19 3.00 -1.71
CA LEU A 34 -10.45 3.39 -2.33
C LEU A 34 -10.37 4.81 -2.87
N GLY A 35 -10.96 5.05 -4.03
CA GLY A 35 -11.08 6.40 -4.59
C GLY A 35 -12.05 7.26 -3.76
N ASP A 36 -11.65 8.50 -3.45
CA ASP A 36 -12.40 9.45 -2.62
C ASP A 36 -13.75 9.89 -3.24
N ASN A 37 -13.96 9.64 -4.53
CA ASN A 37 -15.18 10.02 -5.25
C ASN A 37 -16.10 8.84 -5.58
N LEU A 38 -15.88 7.68 -4.95
CA LEU A 38 -16.85 6.58 -4.96
C LEU A 38 -18.12 6.99 -4.20
N SER A 39 -19.29 6.63 -4.74
CA SER A 39 -20.52 6.65 -3.94
C SER A 39 -20.48 5.51 -2.92
N GLU A 40 -21.32 5.58 -1.88
CA GLU A 40 -21.42 4.49 -0.89
C GLU A 40 -21.76 3.15 -1.55
N GLU A 41 -22.67 3.15 -2.53
CA GLU A 41 -23.03 1.93 -3.26
C GLU A 41 -21.88 1.40 -4.11
N ALA A 42 -21.10 2.28 -4.74
CA ALA A 42 -19.93 1.88 -5.52
C ALA A 42 -18.82 1.34 -4.61
N ARG A 43 -18.61 1.98 -3.46
CA ARG A 43 -17.68 1.54 -2.43
C ARG A 43 -18.03 0.13 -1.94
N GLU A 44 -19.28 -0.12 -1.58
CA GLU A 44 -19.74 -1.44 -1.16
C GLU A 44 -19.61 -2.48 -2.28
N ALA A 45 -19.89 -2.10 -3.53
CA ALA A 45 -19.72 -2.99 -4.68
C ALA A 45 -18.27 -3.40 -4.89
N ILE A 46 -17.32 -2.46 -4.77
CA ILE A 46 -15.87 -2.73 -4.89
C ILE A 46 -15.38 -3.62 -3.75
N LEU A 47 -15.73 -3.31 -2.50
CA LEU A 47 -15.32 -4.14 -1.36
C LEU A 47 -15.84 -5.58 -1.49
N LYS A 48 -17.05 -5.74 -2.03
CA LYS A 48 -17.61 -7.05 -2.34
C LYS A 48 -16.92 -7.74 -3.51
N GLU A 49 -16.56 -7.01 -4.56
CA GLU A 49 -15.82 -7.53 -5.72
C GLU A 49 -14.44 -8.06 -5.30
N PHE A 50 -13.80 -7.37 -4.35
CA PHE A 50 -12.52 -7.76 -3.76
C PHE A 50 -12.61 -8.89 -2.73
N ASP A 51 -13.80 -9.31 -2.29
CA ASP A 51 -13.98 -10.20 -1.14
C ASP A 51 -13.18 -9.69 0.09
N ALA A 52 -13.28 -8.38 0.34
CA ALA A 52 -12.46 -7.68 1.32
C ALA A 52 -12.66 -8.23 2.74
N PRO A 53 -11.59 -8.58 3.47
CA PRO A 53 -11.71 -9.03 4.85
C PRO A 53 -12.10 -7.87 5.78
N GLU A 54 -12.77 -8.18 6.88
CA GLU A 54 -13.29 -7.15 7.82
C GLU A 54 -12.19 -6.33 8.50
N ASP A 55 -10.98 -6.89 8.62
CA ASP A 55 -9.81 -6.27 9.24
C ASP A 55 -8.85 -5.63 8.23
N ALA A 56 -9.23 -5.53 6.95
CA ALA A 56 -8.44 -4.84 5.93
C ALA A 56 -8.12 -3.39 6.33
N HIS A 57 -6.88 -2.98 6.09
CA HIS A 57 -6.47 -1.60 6.27
C HIS A 57 -6.93 -0.75 5.09
N ILE A 58 -7.99 0.04 5.30
CA ILE A 58 -8.55 0.90 4.25
C ILE A 58 -7.88 2.28 4.27
N ILE A 59 -7.37 2.69 3.12
CA ILE A 59 -6.90 4.04 2.84
C ILE A 59 -7.73 4.67 1.69
N VAL A 60 -7.63 5.99 1.56
CA VAL A 60 -8.35 6.74 0.53
C VAL A 60 -7.35 7.44 -0.37
N THR A 61 -7.58 7.38 -1.68
CA THR A 61 -6.83 8.16 -2.68
C THR A 61 -7.72 9.27 -3.22
N THR A 62 -7.25 10.50 -3.09
CA THR A 62 -7.95 11.69 -3.60
C THR A 62 -7.53 12.02 -5.02
N ASN A 63 -8.39 12.69 -5.78
CA ASN A 63 -8.03 13.12 -7.14
C ASN A 63 -6.87 14.12 -7.14
N ALA A 64 -6.73 14.92 -6.07
CA ALA A 64 -5.60 15.84 -5.92
C ALA A 64 -4.25 15.09 -5.87
N GLU A 65 -4.18 13.98 -5.12
CA GLU A 65 -2.99 13.13 -5.08
C GLU A 65 -2.70 12.48 -6.43
N GLU A 66 -3.73 12.03 -7.17
CA GLU A 66 -3.53 11.49 -8.52
C GLU A 66 -2.89 12.53 -9.45
N HIS A 67 -3.33 13.79 -9.41
CA HIS A 67 -2.71 14.87 -10.19
C HIS A 67 -1.30 15.21 -9.69
N GLU A 68 -1.07 15.19 -8.37
CA GLU A 68 0.24 15.48 -7.77
C GLU A 68 1.28 14.43 -8.18
N TYR A 69 0.94 13.15 -8.10
CA TYR A 69 1.90 12.05 -8.33
C TYR A 69 1.94 11.59 -9.79
N LEU A 70 0.86 11.74 -10.56
CA LEU A 70 0.76 11.22 -11.93
C LEU A 70 0.70 12.31 -13.00
N GLY A 71 0.46 13.57 -12.65
CA GLY A 71 0.20 14.66 -13.61
C GLY A 71 1.32 14.94 -14.61
N ASP A 72 2.57 14.63 -14.26
CA ASP A 72 3.74 14.77 -15.15
C ASP A 72 3.88 13.61 -16.16
N ILE A 73 3.20 12.50 -15.90
CA ILE A 73 3.36 11.23 -16.64
C ILE A 73 2.09 10.89 -17.43
N ILE A 74 0.92 11.12 -16.82
CA ILE A 74 -0.39 10.80 -17.36
C ILE A 74 -1.12 12.10 -17.72
N PRO A 75 -1.65 12.24 -18.95
CA PRO A 75 -2.40 13.42 -19.33
C PRO A 75 -3.57 13.68 -18.37
N ALA A 76 -3.79 14.94 -17.99
CA ALA A 76 -4.86 15.30 -17.04
C ALA A 76 -6.26 14.80 -17.46
N GLY A 77 -6.54 14.70 -18.77
CA GLY A 77 -7.81 14.14 -19.26
C GLY A 77 -7.96 12.62 -19.06
N LYS A 78 -6.87 11.89 -18.81
CA LYS A 78 -6.86 10.47 -18.45
C LYS A 78 -6.97 10.25 -16.95
N ILE A 79 -6.38 11.14 -16.15
CA ILE A 79 -6.59 11.18 -14.69
C ILE A 79 -8.04 11.58 -14.38
N GLY A 80 -8.57 12.56 -15.10
CA GLY A 80 -9.94 13.06 -14.91
C GLY A 80 -10.06 13.93 -13.66
N THR A 81 -11.30 14.09 -13.21
CA THR A 81 -11.65 14.98 -12.07
C THR A 81 -12.18 14.23 -10.85
N ASN A 82 -12.34 12.90 -10.95
CA ASN A 82 -12.90 12.07 -9.90
C ASN A 82 -11.97 10.87 -9.68
N ALA A 83 -11.52 10.67 -8.45
CA ALA A 83 -10.80 9.47 -8.03
C ALA A 83 -11.82 8.36 -7.73
N ILE A 84 -12.02 7.45 -8.69
CA ILE A 84 -12.95 6.31 -8.58
C ILE A 84 -12.26 4.95 -8.70
N SER A 85 -10.97 4.94 -9.01
CA SER A 85 -10.18 3.72 -9.07
C SER A 85 -9.96 3.15 -7.67
N SER A 86 -9.75 1.85 -7.56
CA SER A 86 -9.48 1.17 -6.29
C SER A 86 -8.55 0.00 -6.51
N VAL A 87 -7.79 -0.36 -5.48
CA VAL A 87 -6.85 -1.48 -5.50
C VAL A 87 -6.87 -2.17 -4.14
N MET A 88 -6.76 -3.49 -4.15
CA MET A 88 -6.51 -4.30 -2.95
C MET A 88 -5.13 -4.92 -3.10
N ILE A 89 -4.36 -4.96 -2.02
CA ILE A 89 -3.06 -5.63 -1.96
C ILE A 89 -3.11 -6.58 -0.80
N THR A 90 -2.86 -7.86 -1.08
CA THR A 90 -2.70 -8.92 -0.07
C THR A 90 -1.26 -9.38 -0.08
N TYR A 91 -0.54 -9.16 1.02
CA TYR A 91 0.85 -9.64 1.13
C TYR A 91 0.87 -11.16 1.27
N THR A 92 1.74 -11.80 0.50
CA THR A 92 1.84 -13.26 0.42
C THR A 92 3.15 -13.77 1.05
N GLU A 93 3.31 -15.09 1.15
CA GLU A 93 4.52 -15.69 1.70
C GLU A 93 5.77 -15.24 0.91
N LYS A 94 6.88 -15.05 1.61
CA LYS A 94 8.15 -14.65 0.99
C LYS A 94 8.58 -15.61 -0.13
N GLY A 95 8.88 -15.07 -1.31
CA GLY A 95 9.27 -15.82 -2.51
C GLY A 95 8.11 -16.34 -3.36
N SER A 96 6.87 -15.93 -3.06
CA SER A 96 5.68 -16.25 -3.87
C SER A 96 5.59 -15.41 -5.14
N GLY A 97 6.25 -14.23 -5.18
CA GLY A 97 6.25 -13.33 -6.32
C GLY A 97 5.00 -12.43 -6.38
N LEU A 98 4.89 -11.69 -7.49
CA LEU A 98 3.77 -10.80 -7.75
C LEU A 98 2.72 -11.48 -8.62
N LYS A 99 1.45 -11.37 -8.21
CA LYS A 99 0.28 -11.67 -9.03
C LYS A 99 -0.55 -10.40 -9.16
N VAL A 100 -0.76 -9.92 -10.37
CA VAL A 100 -1.52 -8.70 -10.64
C VAL A 100 -2.73 -9.05 -11.50
N ASP A 101 -3.92 -8.77 -11.01
CA ASP A 101 -5.17 -8.93 -11.74
C ASP A 101 -5.81 -7.56 -11.96
N THR A 102 -6.25 -7.29 -13.18
CA THR A 102 -6.90 -6.02 -13.53
C THR A 102 -8.35 -6.22 -13.94
N SER A 103 -9.23 -5.33 -13.47
CA SER A 103 -10.60 -5.26 -13.97
C SER A 103 -10.63 -4.95 -15.47
N ASP A 104 -11.63 -5.48 -16.16
CA ASP A 104 -11.96 -5.17 -17.56
C ASP A 104 -12.27 -3.68 -17.81
N LYS A 105 -12.51 -2.91 -16.74
CA LYS A 105 -12.72 -1.46 -16.77
C LYS A 105 -11.41 -0.68 -16.91
N ILE A 106 -10.25 -1.32 -16.68
CA ILE A 106 -8.94 -0.68 -16.87
C ILE A 106 -8.60 -0.67 -18.36
N THR A 107 -8.51 0.52 -18.94
CA THR A 107 -8.39 0.70 -20.41
C THR A 107 -7.14 1.46 -20.85
N TYR A 108 -6.30 1.89 -19.91
CA TYR A 108 -5.16 2.75 -20.21
C TYR A 108 -3.82 2.18 -19.74
N ILE A 109 -3.79 1.58 -18.55
CA ILE A 109 -2.59 0.97 -17.96
C ILE A 109 -2.72 -0.56 -18.08
N SER A 110 -1.69 -1.23 -18.60
CA SER A 110 -1.68 -2.69 -18.70
C SER A 110 -1.16 -3.34 -17.41
N GLU A 111 -1.51 -4.60 -17.19
CA GLU A 111 -0.97 -5.45 -16.12
C GLU A 111 0.57 -5.39 -16.07
N GLU A 112 1.25 -5.48 -17.22
CA GLU A 112 2.71 -5.39 -17.30
C GLU A 112 3.27 -4.05 -16.76
N ILE A 113 2.56 -2.94 -16.97
CA ILE A 113 2.98 -1.63 -16.43
C ILE A 113 2.82 -1.62 -14.91
N TYR A 114 1.71 -2.14 -14.38
CA TYR A 114 1.51 -2.27 -12.93
C TYR A 114 2.62 -3.11 -12.29
N THR A 115 2.89 -4.30 -12.84
CA THR A 115 3.93 -5.21 -12.33
C THR A 115 5.30 -4.53 -12.32
N ASN A 116 5.69 -3.85 -13.40
CA ASN A 116 6.97 -3.15 -13.46
C ASN A 116 7.06 -1.98 -12.46
N ALA A 117 5.98 -1.24 -12.26
CA ALA A 117 5.92 -0.16 -11.28
C ALA A 117 6.06 -0.71 -9.85
N LEU A 118 5.37 -1.80 -9.52
CA LEU A 118 5.45 -2.48 -8.22
C LEU A 118 6.86 -3.01 -7.94
N ILE A 119 7.49 -3.65 -8.92
CA ILE A 119 8.89 -4.10 -8.82
C ILE A 119 9.83 -2.90 -8.56
N THR A 120 9.62 -1.79 -9.28
CA THR A 120 10.44 -0.58 -9.10
C THR A 120 10.25 0.04 -7.71
N ALA A 121 9.04 -0.07 -7.14
CA ALA A 121 8.73 0.36 -5.78
C ALA A 121 9.26 -0.60 -4.70
N GLY A 122 9.76 -1.78 -5.07
CA GLY A 122 10.32 -2.77 -4.16
C GLY A 122 9.29 -3.75 -3.59
N VAL A 123 8.12 -3.91 -4.24
CA VAL A 123 7.15 -4.94 -3.87
C VAL A 123 7.59 -6.26 -4.50
N GLU A 124 7.75 -7.30 -3.68
CA GLU A 124 8.27 -8.61 -4.12
C GLU A 124 7.21 -9.72 -4.06
N ASP A 125 6.41 -9.77 -3.00
CA ASP A 125 5.50 -10.88 -2.68
C ASP A 125 4.10 -10.34 -2.31
N ALA A 126 3.21 -10.30 -3.30
CA ALA A 126 1.82 -9.85 -3.08
C ALA A 126 0.89 -10.29 -4.22
N GLU A 127 -0.40 -10.39 -3.88
CA GLU A 127 -1.52 -10.44 -4.84
C GLU A 127 -2.21 -9.07 -4.87
N ILE A 128 -2.39 -8.51 -6.08
CA ILE A 128 -2.86 -7.16 -6.35
C ILE A 128 -4.02 -7.20 -7.35
#